data_AF-A0A521UPH1-F1
#
_entry.id   AF-A0A521UPH1-F1
#
_cell.length_a   1.000
_cell.length_b   1.000
_cell.length_c   1.000
_cell.angle_alpha   90.00
_cell.angle_beta   90.00
_cell.angle_gamma   90.00
#
_symmetry.space_group_name_H-M   'P 1'
#
loop_
_entity.id
_entity.type
_entity.pdbx_description
1 polymer ?
#
loop_
_entity_poly.entity_id
_entity_poly.type
_entity_poly.pdbx_seq_one_letter_code
_entity_poly.pdbx_strand_id
1 'polypeptide(L)'
;MELQNVAGLAGVPVIVALVEGFKRFYPGEERVYPLVAIGFGLAINVGLAWTSIGNLRLAIVYGIVAGLAASGLYSGTRSTLSKD
;
A
#
# COMPACT_ATOMS: atom_id res chain seq x y z
N MET A 1 12.95 2.14 -16.46
CA MET A 1 13.07 0.84 -15.76
C MET A 1 13.04 1.02 -14.24
N GLU A 2 13.78 1.98 -13.67
CA GLU A 2 13.79 2.31 -12.22
C GLU A 2 12.39 2.56 -11.60
N LEU A 3 11.58 3.45 -12.19
CA LEU A 3 10.25 3.81 -11.67
C LEU A 3 9.21 2.69 -11.74
N GLN A 4 9.40 1.71 -12.63
CA GLN A 4 8.47 0.56 -12.77
C GLN A 4 8.65 -0.42 -11.61
N ASN A 5 9.88 -0.57 -11.11
CA ASN A 5 10.19 -1.38 -9.94
C ASN A 5 9.62 -0.76 -8.66
N VAL A 6 9.71 0.59 -8.54
CA VAL A 6 9.15 1.36 -7.41
C VAL A 6 7.62 1.40 -7.43
N ALA A 7 7.01 1.50 -8.62
CA ALA A 7 5.56 1.42 -8.77
C ALA A 7 5.00 0.04 -8.38
N GLY A 8 5.77 -1.03 -8.59
CA GLY A 8 5.41 -2.39 -8.17
C GLY A 8 5.59 -2.65 -6.67
N LEU A 9 6.08 -3.86 -6.35
CA LEU A 9 6.21 -4.35 -4.98
C LEU A 9 7.25 -3.59 -4.14
N ALA A 10 8.18 -2.85 -4.75
CA ALA A 10 9.16 -2.07 -3.98
C ALA A 10 8.53 -0.87 -3.26
N GLY A 11 7.31 -0.45 -3.64
CA GLY A 11 6.53 0.57 -2.93
C GLY A 11 5.83 0.06 -1.66
N VAL A 12 5.83 -1.25 -1.40
CA VAL A 12 5.13 -1.85 -0.23
C VAL A 12 5.59 -1.28 1.11
N PRO A 13 6.90 -1.13 1.42
CA PRO A 13 7.35 -0.55 2.69
C PRO A 13 6.89 0.90 2.86
N VAL A 14 6.80 1.67 1.77
CA VAL A 14 6.29 3.05 1.78
C VAL A 14 4.81 3.06 2.14
N ILE A 15 4.02 2.17 1.54
CA ILE A 15 2.60 2.02 1.85
C ILE A 15 2.41 1.64 3.32
N VAL A 16 3.22 0.71 3.85
CA VAL A 16 3.17 0.32 5.27
C VAL A 16 3.44 1.52 6.19
N ALA A 17 4.50 2.29 5.91
CA ALA A 17 4.82 3.49 6.68
C ALA A 17 3.69 4.55 6.65
N LEU A 18 3.03 4.73 5.50
CA LEU A 18 1.89 5.63 5.36
C LEU A 18 0.68 5.15 6.16
N VAL A 19 0.39 3.85 6.14
CA VAL A 19 -0.68 3.25 6.94
C VAL A 19 -0.39 3.41 8.43
N GLU A 20 0.85 3.20 8.88
CA GLU A 20 1.24 3.43 10.27
C GLU A 20 1.06 4.88 10.69
N GLY A 21 1.43 5.83 9.82
CA GLY A 21 1.15 7.25 10.03
C GLY A 21 -0.35 7.53 10.16
N PHE A 22 -1.17 6.97 9.27
CA PHE A 22 -2.62 7.12 9.29
C PHE A 22 -3.26 6.61 10.59
N LYS A 23 -2.78 5.48 11.12
CA LYS A 23 -3.24 4.91 12.39
C LYS A 23 -3.07 5.86 13.57
N ARG A 24 -2.04 6.71 13.55
CA ARG A 24 -1.82 7.72 14.60
C ARG A 24 -2.93 8.77 14.63
N PHE A 25 -3.57 9.02 13.50
CA PHE A 25 -4.70 9.95 13.38
C PHE A 25 -6.06 9.27 13.57
N TYR A 26 -6.17 7.98 13.25
CA TYR A 26 -7.42 7.21 13.35
C TYR A 26 -7.23 5.88 14.12
N PRO A 27 -7.01 5.94 15.45
CA PRO A 27 -6.87 4.74 16.27
C PRO A 27 -8.23 4.09 16.54
N GLY A 28 -8.40 2.84 16.11
CA GLY A 28 -9.51 1.97 16.57
C GLY A 28 -10.29 1.25 15.46
N GLU A 29 -10.11 1.64 14.21
CA GLU A 29 -10.90 1.12 13.09
C GLU A 29 -10.09 0.12 12.25
N GLU A 30 -9.82 -1.02 12.87
CA GLU A 30 -8.90 -2.04 12.36
C GLU A 30 -9.27 -2.63 11.00
N ARG A 31 -10.56 -2.55 10.65
CA ARG A 31 -11.09 -2.98 9.35
C ARG A 31 -10.81 -1.99 8.21
N VAL A 32 -10.41 -0.76 8.55
CA VAL A 32 -10.20 0.33 7.58
C VAL A 32 -8.76 0.36 7.09
N TYR A 33 -7.79 -0.16 7.86
CA TYR A 33 -6.37 -0.17 7.49
C TYR A 33 -6.06 -0.92 6.18
N PRO A 34 -6.69 -2.07 5.86
CA PRO A 34 -6.50 -2.71 4.56
C PRO A 34 -7.01 -1.86 3.39
N LEU A 35 -8.15 -1.18 3.57
CA LEU A 35 -8.71 -0.27 2.56
C LEU A 35 -7.81 0.96 2.37
N VAL A 36 -7.26 1.49 3.45
CA VAL A 36 -6.31 2.61 3.43
C VAL A 36 -5.02 2.20 2.72
N ALA A 37 -4.51 0.99 2.95
CA ALA A 37 -3.34 0.46 2.25
C ALA A 37 -3.56 0.37 0.73
N ILE A 38 -4.73 -0.13 0.31
CA ILE A 38 -5.14 -0.16 -1.10
C ILE A 38 -5.27 1.25 -1.67
N GLY A 39 -5.88 2.17 -0.91
CA GLY A 39 -6.02 3.58 -1.29
C GLY A 39 -4.67 4.26 -1.53
N PHE A 40 -3.70 4.06 -0.64
CA PHE A 40 -2.34 4.58 -0.82
C PHE A 40 -1.61 3.92 -1.99
N GLY A 41 -1.73 2.60 -2.15
CA GLY A 41 -1.13 1.88 -3.28
C GLY A 41 -1.64 2.39 -4.63
N LEU A 42 -2.95 2.61 -4.75
CA LEU A 42 -3.58 3.23 -5.91
C LEU A 42 -3.14 4.68 -6.11
N ALA A 43 -3.18 5.51 -5.08
CA ALA A 43 -2.82 6.92 -5.18
C ALA A 43 -1.37 7.11 -5.67
N ILE A 44 -0.43 6.33 -5.13
CA ILE A 44 0.98 6.37 -5.53
C ILE A 44 1.13 5.90 -6.97
N ASN A 45 0.58 4.73 -7.32
CA ASN A 45 0.77 4.16 -8.64
C ASN A 45 0.07 4.96 -9.75
N VAL A 46 -1.16 5.40 -9.51
CA VAL A 46 -1.92 6.21 -10.48
C VAL A 46 -1.29 7.58 -10.62
N GLY A 47 -0.81 8.19 -9.53
CA GLY A 47 -0.04 9.43 -9.57
C GLY A 47 1.23 9.30 -10.42
N LEU A 48 2.01 8.24 -10.21
CA LEU A 48 3.20 7.95 -11.01
C LEU A 48 2.88 7.65 -12.49
N ALA A 49 1.74 7.01 -12.75
CA ALA A 49 1.31 6.72 -14.11
C ALA A 49 0.85 7.95 -14.88
N TRP A 50 0.24 8.91 -14.18
CA TRP A 50 -0.13 10.20 -14.75
C TRP A 50 1.11 11.01 -15.15
N THR A 51 2.20 10.92 -14.38
CA THR A 51 3.42 11.70 -14.61
C THR A 51 4.46 11.02 -15.49
N SER A 52 4.47 9.67 -15.58
CA SER A 52 5.63 8.96 -16.16
C SER A 52 5.40 7.59 -16.83
N ILE A 53 4.37 6.81 -16.46
CA ILE A 53 4.31 5.38 -16.87
C ILE A 53 3.42 5.12 -18.10
N GLY A 54 2.54 6.05 -18.48
CA GLY A 54 1.76 6.00 -19.74
C GLY A 54 0.67 4.91 -19.81
N ASN A 55 0.70 3.89 -18.94
CA ASN A 55 -0.29 2.81 -18.88
C ASN A 55 -1.02 2.80 -17.53
N LEU A 56 -2.11 3.57 -17.46
CA LEU A 56 -2.96 3.70 -16.26
C LEU A 56 -3.49 2.34 -15.76
N ARG A 57 -3.78 1.42 -16.68
CA ARG A 57 -4.31 0.08 -16.36
C ARG A 57 -3.32 -0.75 -15.54
N LEU A 58 -2.05 -0.77 -15.95
CA LEU A 58 -0.98 -1.47 -15.23
C LEU A 58 -0.73 -0.85 -13.86
N ALA A 59 -0.78 0.48 -13.76
CA ALA A 59 -0.61 1.17 -12.50
C ALA A 59 -1.73 0.87 -11.48
N ILE A 60 -2.98 0.77 -11.93
CA ILE A 60 -4.09 0.34 -11.06
C ILE A 60 -3.82 -1.06 -10.51
N VAL A 61 -3.41 -2.00 -11.37
CA VAL A 61 -3.10 -3.38 -10.96
C VAL A 61 -1.93 -3.41 -9.98
N TYR A 62 -0.82 -2.71 -10.27
CA TYR A 62 0.33 -2.65 -9.37
C TYR A 62 0.00 -1.96 -8.04
N GLY A 63 -0.82 -0.91 -8.06
CA GLY A 63 -1.28 -0.23 -6.85
C GLY A 63 -2.12 -1.12 -5.95
N ILE A 64 -3.05 -1.90 -6.53
CA ILE A 64 -3.85 -2.88 -5.78
C ILE A 64 -2.96 -3.98 -5.21
N VAL A 65 -2.06 -4.54 -6.02
CA VAL A 65 -1.14 -5.61 -5.57
C VAL A 65 -0.23 -5.12 -4.44
N ALA A 66 0.34 -3.92 -4.56
CA ALA A 66 1.18 -3.33 -3.52
C ALA A 66 0.40 -3.02 -2.24
N GLY A 67 -0.82 -2.48 -2.37
CA GLY A 67 -1.71 -2.22 -1.22
C GLY A 67 -2.15 -3.50 -0.50
N LEU A 68 -2.47 -4.55 -1.26
CA LEU A 68 -2.80 -5.88 -0.71
C LEU A 68 -1.59 -6.51 -0.02
N ALA A 69 -0.40 -6.44 -0.62
CA ALA A 69 0.83 -6.94 -0.01
C ALA A 69 1.15 -6.21 1.31
N ALA A 70 0.99 -4.88 1.35
CA ALA A 70 1.13 -4.09 2.58
C ALA A 70 0.10 -4.49 3.65
N SER A 71 -1.16 -4.72 3.25
CA SER A 71 -2.22 -5.16 4.16
C SER A 71 -1.96 -6.57 4.74
N GLY A 72 -1.34 -7.46 3.96
CA GLY A 72 -0.92 -8.79 4.37
C GLY A 72 0.22 -8.75 5.39
N LEU A 73 1.23 -7.90 5.16
CA LEU A 73 2.29 -7.62 6.15
C LEU A 73 1.71 -7.11 7.47
N TYR A 74 0.73 -6.21 7.40
CA TYR A 74 0.04 -5.68 8.58
C TYR A 74 -0.73 -6.76 9.35
N SER A 75 -1.49 -7.59 8.64
CA SER A 75 -2.26 -8.67 9.27
C SER A 75 -1.36 -9.75 9.87
N GLY A 76 -0.25 -10.07 9.19
CA GLY A 76 0.74 -11.03 9.65
C GLY A 76 1.47 -10.59 10.92
N THR A 77 1.92 -9.33 10.96
CA THR A 77 2.60 -8.77 12.14
C THR A 77 1.69 -8.73 13.37
N ARG A 78 0.41 -8.35 13.22
CA ARG A 78 -0.53 -8.42 14.35
C ARG A 78 -0.77 -9.86 14.81
N SER A 79 -0.90 -10.82 13.89
CA SER A 79 -1.11 -12.23 14.24
C SER A 79 0.04 -12.80 15.07
N THR A 80 1.28 -12.39 14.77
CA THR A 80 2.47 -12.76 15.56
C THR A 80 2.50 -12.04 16.92
N LEU A 81 2.14 -10.75 16.97
CA LEU A 81 2.13 -9.97 18.22
C LEU A 81 0.99 -10.32 19.19
N SER A 82 -0.12 -10.88 18.68
CA SER A 82 -1.28 -11.28 19.48
C SER A 82 -1.17 -12.70 20.06
N LYS A 83 -0.07 -13.41 19.82
CA LYS A 83 0.11 -14.82 20.19
C LYS A 83 0.73 -15.03 21.58
N ASP A 84 0.68 -14.02 22.44
CA ASP A 84 1.08 -14.07 23.86
C ASP A 84 -0.03 -13.48 24.73
#